data_AF-A0A7I0J474-F1
#
_entry.id   AF-A0A7I0J474-F1
#
_cell.length_a   1.000
_cell.length_b   1.000
_cell.length_c   1.000
_cell.angle_alpha   90.00
_cell.angle_beta   90.00
_cell.angle_gamma   90.00
#
_symmetry.space_group_name_H-M   'P 1'
#
loop_
_entity.id
_entity.type
_entity.pdbx_description
1 polymer ?
#
loop_
_entity_poly.entity_id
_entity_poly.type
_entity_poly.pdbx_seq_one_letter_code
_entity_poly.pdbx_strand_id
1 'polypeptide(L)'
;ASPAPLDVRTLCITRETLARHDGLADFAFAMQGLGTGAISLFGTPEQQRWLAKTRAGEAISAFALSEPRSGSDVANMEMTAVRDGDDYLLSG
;
A
#
# COMPACT_ATOMS: atom_id res chain seq x y z
N ALA A 1 8.30 -12.46 18.08
CA ALA A 1 7.81 -11.44 19.03
C ALA A 1 6.49 -10.89 18.49
N SER A 2 5.46 -10.79 19.33
CA SER A 2 4.22 -10.12 18.92
C SER A 2 4.55 -8.67 18.54
N PRO A 3 4.11 -8.18 17.37
CA PRO A 3 4.40 -6.80 16.97
C PRO A 3 3.77 -5.85 17.99
N ALA A 4 4.53 -4.83 18.38
CA ALA A 4 4.01 -3.75 19.22
C ALA A 4 2.81 -3.10 18.51
N PRO A 5 1.80 -2.63 19.28
CA PRO A 5 0.68 -1.91 18.70
C PRO A 5 1.16 -0.69 17.90
N LEU A 6 0.39 -0.35 16.87
CA LEU A 6 0.75 0.69 15.91
C LEU A 6 0.72 2.07 16.59
N ASP A 7 1.89 2.63 16.87
CA ASP A 7 2.03 3.96 17.44
C ASP A 7 2.14 5.01 16.32
N VAL A 8 1.06 5.77 16.14
CA VAL A 8 0.97 6.84 15.15
C VAL A 8 2.04 7.90 15.39
N ARG A 9 2.43 8.17 16.65
CA ARG A 9 3.46 9.15 16.97
C ARG A 9 4.82 8.69 16.46
N THR A 10 5.21 7.44 16.76
CA THR A 10 6.44 6.84 16.24
C THR A 10 6.47 6.83 14.71
N LEU A 11 5.33 6.54 14.05
CA LEU A 11 5.24 6.60 12.60
C LEU A 11 5.52 8.02 12.07
N CYS A 12 4.89 9.04 12.65
CA CYS A 12 5.12 10.44 12.26
C CYS A 12 6.57 10.87 12.46
N ILE A 13 7.17 10.56 13.62
CA ILE A 13 8.57 10.91 13.92
C ILE A 13 9.54 10.19 12.98
N THR A 14 9.28 8.93 12.64
CA THR A 14 10.08 8.15 11.69
C THR A 14 10.08 8.81 10.32
N ARG A 15 8.89 9.16 9.82
CA ARG A 15 8.71 9.85 8.54
C ARG A 15 9.39 11.22 8.51
N GLU A 16 9.21 12.03 9.55
CA GLU A 16 9.87 13.33 9.69
C GLU A 16 11.41 13.18 9.67
N THR A 17 11.92 12.15 10.33
CA THR A 17 13.37 11.88 10.37
C THR A 17 13.91 11.52 8.99
N LEU A 18 13.22 10.65 8.24
CA LEU A 18 13.61 10.29 6.87
C LEU A 18 13.54 11.51 5.94
N ALA A 19 12.43 12.25 5.98
CA ALA A 19 12.21 13.42 5.13
C ALA A 19 13.23 14.55 5.38
N ARG A 20 13.75 14.68 6.60
CA ARG A 20 14.83 15.62 6.93
C ARG A 20 16.13 15.32 6.17
N HIS A 21 16.35 14.06 5.79
CA HIS A 21 17.53 13.64 5.04
C HIS A 21 17.26 13.56 3.53
N ASP A 22 16.15 12.94 3.11
CA ASP A 22 15.74 12.86 1.71
C ASP A 22 14.23 12.60 1.59
N GLY A 23 13.54 13.37 0.75
CA GLY A 23 12.11 13.20 0.49
C GLY A 23 11.78 11.85 -0.15
N LEU A 24 12.67 11.31 -0.97
CA LEU A 24 12.51 9.97 -1.57
C LEU A 24 12.62 8.87 -0.51
N ALA A 25 13.41 9.06 0.55
CA ALA A 25 13.51 8.09 1.64
C ALA A 25 12.20 8.02 2.45
N ASP A 26 11.59 9.17 2.78
CA ASP A 26 10.25 9.18 3.38
C ASP A 26 9.21 8.57 2.45
N PHE A 27 9.22 8.94 1.17
CA PHE A 27 8.28 8.41 0.19
C PHE A 27 8.38 6.88 0.07
N ALA A 28 9.60 6.34 -0.08
CA ALA A 28 9.83 4.90 -0.19
C ALA A 28 9.31 4.15 1.04
N PHE A 29 9.51 4.69 2.24
CA PHE A 29 9.00 4.12 3.50
C PHE A 29 7.47 4.19 3.58
N ALA A 30 6.89 5.36 3.30
CA ALA A 30 5.46 5.61 3.36
C ALA A 30 4.65 4.70 2.41
N MET A 31 5.17 4.49 1.20
CA MET A 31 4.51 3.65 0.19
C MET A 31 4.37 2.21 0.63
N GLN A 32 5.29 1.68 1.45
CA GLN A 32 5.18 0.30 1.95
C GLN A 32 3.94 0.11 2.80
N GLY A 33 3.68 1.06 3.71
CA GLY A 33 2.48 1.08 4.55
C GLY A 33 1.21 1.30 3.74
N LEU A 34 1.22 2.26 2.81
CA LEU A 34 0.04 2.56 1.98
C LEU A 34 -0.35 1.37 1.09
N GLY A 35 0.62 0.78 0.36
CA GLY A 35 0.37 -0.33 -0.56
C GLY A 35 -0.03 -1.63 0.15
N THR A 36 0.29 -1.79 1.43
CA THR A 36 -0.09 -2.97 2.23
C THR A 36 -1.30 -2.75 3.14
N GLY A 37 -1.87 -1.53 3.15
CA GLY A 37 -2.94 -1.15 4.07
C GLY A 37 -4.19 -2.02 3.96
N ALA A 38 -4.66 -2.25 2.72
CA ALA A 38 -5.84 -3.09 2.47
C ALA A 38 -5.63 -4.55 2.91
N ILE A 39 -4.43 -5.12 2.66
CA ILE A 39 -4.08 -6.48 3.08
C ILE A 39 -3.99 -6.57 4.61
N SER A 40 -3.44 -5.56 5.26
CA SER A 40 -3.32 -5.52 6.73
C SER A 40 -4.68 -5.48 7.44
N LEU A 41 -5.67 -4.80 6.85
CA LEU A 41 -7.00 -4.61 7.43
C LEU A 41 -7.98 -5.73 7.04
N PHE A 42 -7.92 -6.22 5.80
CA PHE A 42 -8.96 -7.07 5.20
C PHE A 42 -8.43 -8.34 4.53
N GLY A 43 -7.11 -8.53 4.49
CA GLY A 43 -6.50 -9.64 3.76
C GLY A 43 -6.75 -11.00 4.41
N THR A 44 -6.95 -12.03 3.58
CA THR A 44 -6.99 -13.44 4.00
C THR A 44 -5.61 -13.89 4.53
N PRO A 45 -5.52 -15.00 5.28
CA PRO A 45 -4.23 -15.53 5.73
C PRO A 45 -3.22 -15.75 4.60
N GLU A 46 -3.69 -16.17 3.42
CA GLU A 46 -2.84 -16.30 2.24
C GLU A 46 -2.35 -14.94 1.74
N GLN A 47 -3.21 -13.93 1.67
CA GLN A 47 -2.82 -12.57 1.24
C GLN A 47 -1.87 -11.91 2.26
N GLN A 48 -2.05 -12.16 3.55
CA GLN A 48 -1.18 -11.62 4.61
C GLN A 48 0.28 -12.08 4.50
N ARG A 49 0.58 -13.15 3.74
CA ARG A 49 1.97 -13.56 3.43
C ARG A 49 2.78 -12.45 2.77
N TRP A 50 2.12 -11.55 2.02
CA TRP A 50 2.75 -10.41 1.37
C TRP A 50 3.24 -9.34 2.35
N LEU A 51 2.64 -9.25 3.55
CA LEU A 51 3.10 -8.34 4.60
C LEU A 51 4.50 -8.71 5.09
N ALA A 52 4.75 -10.02 5.27
CA ALA A 52 6.06 -10.53 5.67
C ALA A 52 7.13 -10.26 4.61
N LYS A 53 6.81 -10.52 3.33
CA LYS A 53 7.70 -10.24 2.19
C LYS A 53 8.04 -8.75 2.06
N THR A 54 7.03 -7.89 2.19
CA THR A 54 7.22 -6.44 2.11
C THR A 54 8.11 -5.95 3.25
N ARG A 55 7.89 -6.44 4.47
CA ARG A 55 8.71 -6.10 5.64
C ARG A 55 10.17 -6.59 5.52
N ALA A 56 10.38 -7.73 4.86
CA ALA A 56 11.72 -8.28 4.58
C ALA A 56 12.45 -7.57 3.43
N GLY A 57 11.77 -6.67 2.70
CA GLY A 57 12.32 -6.04 1.49
C GLY A 57 12.39 -6.97 0.27
N GLU A 58 11.74 -8.14 0.34
CA GLU A 58 11.66 -9.11 -0.76
C GLU A 58 10.56 -8.77 -1.77
N ALA A 59 9.64 -7.90 -1.38
CA ALA A 59 8.59 -7.33 -2.24
C ALA A 59 8.47 -5.84 -1.96
N ILE A 60 8.17 -5.06 -3.00
CA ILE A 60 7.89 -3.63 -2.90
C ILE A 60 6.40 -3.44 -3.19
N SER A 61 5.68 -2.78 -2.29
CA SER A 61 4.25 -2.51 -2.49
C SER A 61 4.04 -1.21 -3.25
N ALA A 62 2.91 -1.14 -3.94
CA ALA A 62 2.45 0.04 -4.65
C ALA A 62 0.95 0.22 -4.43
N PHE A 63 0.46 1.44 -4.63
CA PHE A 63 -0.95 1.77 -4.55
C PHE A 63 -1.38 2.44 -5.86
N ALA A 64 -1.99 1.65 -6.75
CA ALA A 64 -2.48 2.11 -8.04
C ALA A 64 -3.93 2.60 -7.88
N LEU A 65 -4.12 3.91 -7.93
CA LEU A 65 -5.43 4.54 -7.78
C LEU A 65 -5.68 5.62 -8.84
N SER A 66 -4.71 6.51 -9.04
CA SER A 66 -4.85 7.62 -9.99
C SER A 66 -4.86 7.15 -11.44
N GLU A 67 -5.68 7.79 -12.26
CA GLU A 67 -5.84 7.57 -13.70
C GLU A 67 -5.70 8.90 -14.47
N PRO A 68 -5.47 8.88 -15.81
CA PRO A 68 -5.29 10.11 -16.58
C PRO A 68 -6.43 11.13 -16.45
N ARG A 69 -7.66 10.66 -16.22
CA ARG A 69 -8.86 11.50 -16.08
C ARG A 69 -9.39 11.57 -14.64
N SER A 70 -8.78 10.82 -13.70
CA SER A 70 -9.25 10.71 -12.32
C SER A 70 -8.10 10.79 -11.33
N GLY A 71 -7.90 11.98 -10.75
CA GLY A 71 -6.92 12.23 -9.68
C GLY A 71 -7.61 12.51 -8.35
N SER A 72 -8.14 13.73 -8.19
CA SER A 72 -8.91 14.10 -6.98
C SER A 72 -10.32 13.51 -6.95
N ASP A 73 -10.90 13.20 -8.11
CA ASP A 73 -12.24 12.63 -8.27
C ASP A 73 -12.18 11.10 -8.44
N VAL A 74 -11.59 10.43 -7.45
CA VAL A 74 -11.34 8.97 -7.48
C VAL A 74 -12.60 8.15 -7.75
N ALA A 75 -13.78 8.65 -7.34
CA ALA A 75 -15.04 7.96 -7.56
C ALA A 75 -15.40 7.82 -9.05
N ASN A 76 -14.82 8.66 -9.91
CA ASN A 76 -14.99 8.62 -11.36
C ASN A 76 -13.86 7.84 -12.06
N MET A 77 -13.41 6.73 -11.47
CA MET A 77 -12.41 5.85 -12.09
C MET A 77 -12.99 5.07 -13.28
N GLU A 78 -12.19 4.89 -14.32
CA GLU A 78 -12.52 4.21 -15.58
C GLU A 78 -12.10 2.74 -15.56
N MET A 79 -11.07 2.36 -14.77
CA MET A 79 -10.64 0.98 -14.62
C MET A 79 -11.79 0.09 -14.15
N THR A 80 -11.99 -1.01 -14.87
CA THR A 80 -13.02 -2.01 -14.60
C THR A 80 -12.41 -3.33 -14.15
N ALA A 81 -13.15 -4.08 -13.32
CA ALA A 81 -12.82 -5.44 -12.93
C ALA A 81 -14.04 -6.32 -13.15
N VAL A 82 -13.99 -7.19 -14.17
CA VAL A 82 -15.08 -8.10 -14.51
C VAL A 82 -14.69 -9.51 -14.10
N ARG A 83 -15.54 -10.19 -13.32
CA ARG A 83 -15.30 -11.58 -12.91
C ARG A 83 -15.28 -12.51 -14.12
N ASP A 84 -14.25 -13.34 -14.22
CA ASP A 84 -14.10 -14.38 -15.24
C ASP A 84 -13.67 -15.70 -14.57
N GLY A 85 -14.64 -16.58 -14.31
CA GLY A 85 -14.41 -17.79 -13.50
C GLY A 85 -13.95 -17.46 -12.07
N ASP A 86 -12.75 -17.95 -11.72
CA ASP A 86 -12.10 -17.75 -10.43
C ASP A 86 -11.24 -16.46 -10.38
N ASP A 87 -11.08 -15.77 -11.51
CA ASP A 87 -10.23 -14.60 -11.68
C ASP A 87 -11.04 -13.34 -12.05
N TYR A 88 -10.33 -12.23 -12.28
CA TYR A 88 -10.90 -10.97 -12.78
C TYR A 88 -10.13 -10.47 -14.00
N LEU A 89 -10.86 -10.09 -15.04
CA LEU A 89 -10.34 -9.32 -16.16
C LEU A 89 -10.34 -7.83 -15.79
N LEU A 90 -9.15 -7.24 -15.82
CA LEU A 90 -8.92 -5.84 -15.54
C LEU A 90 -8.75 -5.05 -16.85
N SER A 91 -9.44 -3.92 -17.00
CA SER A 91 -9.36 -3.06 -18.19
C SER A 91 -9.45 -1.59 -17.81
N GLY A 92 -8.42 -0.81 -18.16
CA GLY A 92 -8.27 0.62 -17.89
C GLY A 92 -6.97 1.17 -18.48
#